data_AF-A0A956KRF5-F1
#
_entry.id   AF-A0A956KRF5-F1
#
_cell.length_a   1.000
_cell.length_b   1.000
_cell.length_c   1.000
_cell.angle_alpha   90.00
_cell.angle_beta   90.00
_cell.angle_gamma   90.00
#
_symmetry.space_group_name_H-M   'P 1'
#
loop_
_entity.id
_entity.type
_entity.pdbx_description
1 polymer ?
#
loop_
_entity_poly.entity_id
_entity_poly.type
_entity_poly.pdbx_seq_one_letter_code
_entity_poly.pdbx_strand_id
1 'polypeptide(L)'
;MTSTFSGLEHLHPDFDVRADLRYVGGPKKIQAIKLLRELTKIGLADAKTLIEEGAHLLRDLPLAEAREIAERFAAFESVVEIIPRSATLIAFDPRHPARTRQPLERMRITGPVLEIARGHIDSWPDADPTEQRRFEDPASLRAAADAQRHAWQDAGLELCADLLAFVNRTSPRNPELEQQFREADDPTQVGLVLADWLEAEGDPRGPLGALHHAGANEDAKSLLARHAHELFGPLAPTLEAIDPELDRIELEWTGSQVTRLVLELHREQPGVENTALYRGLLSLPALACVRALELDGAWLQRLDPCAAIPAETLAGLRSLALPCGPWMTVTIADFSPLERLQSLRMTGGWPAWGPLRLPALRSLELHVPFLDEKLVAAFAAPALDRLERLELSFSSAPMSDGWVDDYASLLRELLDAEALTGLRRLVLRVDDGRLDQRFAAMVLDAPLIRRLEHLDIAACPWDAAALAWVRERSAELPCQVQLKG
;
A
#
# COMPACT_ATOMS: atom_id res chain seq x y z
N MET A 1 -29.01 8.20 -34.02
CA MET A 1 -29.87 8.83 -33.00
C MET A 1 -28.95 9.44 -31.95
N THR A 2 -28.50 10.66 -32.20
CA THR A 2 -27.61 11.44 -31.32
C THR A 2 -28.46 12.07 -30.23
N SER A 3 -28.25 11.63 -28.99
CA SER A 3 -29.05 12.01 -27.83
C SER A 3 -28.39 13.18 -27.09
N THR A 4 -29.12 14.29 -27.00
CA THR A 4 -28.77 15.52 -26.30
C THR A 4 -28.88 15.30 -24.78
N PHE A 5 -27.79 14.92 -24.11
CA PHE A 5 -27.67 14.87 -22.64
C PHE A 5 -26.47 15.70 -22.12
N SER A 6 -26.30 16.92 -22.63
CA SER A 6 -25.19 17.84 -22.29
C SER A 6 -25.30 18.52 -20.90
N GLY A 7 -26.05 17.96 -19.94
CA GLY A 7 -26.46 18.68 -18.71
C GLY A 7 -25.97 18.12 -17.38
N LEU A 8 -25.09 17.11 -17.36
CA LEU A 8 -24.63 16.44 -16.13
C LEU A 8 -23.31 17.00 -15.54
N GLU A 9 -22.68 17.97 -16.20
CA GLU A 9 -21.30 18.43 -15.93
C GLU A 9 -21.10 19.24 -14.62
N HIS A 10 -22.17 19.53 -13.87
CA HIS A 10 -22.10 20.43 -12.71
C HIS A 10 -22.82 19.91 -11.46
N LEU A 11 -22.94 18.58 -11.30
CA LEU A 11 -23.39 18.02 -10.03
C LEU A 11 -22.43 18.41 -8.90
N HIS A 12 -22.93 18.45 -7.65
CA HIS A 12 -22.05 18.56 -6.48
C HIS A 12 -20.94 17.51 -6.62
N PRO A 13 -19.67 17.77 -6.26
CA PRO A 13 -18.58 16.80 -6.46
C PRO A 13 -18.92 15.39 -5.96
N ASP A 14 -19.76 15.28 -4.92
CA ASP A 14 -20.27 14.02 -4.35
C ASP A 14 -21.24 13.22 -5.27
N PHE A 15 -21.78 13.84 -6.32
CA PHE A 15 -22.74 13.24 -7.26
C PHE A 15 -22.26 13.24 -8.71
N ASP A 16 -21.00 13.60 -8.97
CA ASP A 16 -20.46 13.51 -10.32
C ASP A 16 -20.57 12.05 -10.79
N VAL A 17 -21.49 11.78 -11.73
CA VAL A 17 -21.71 10.42 -12.22
C VAL A 17 -20.46 10.07 -13.00
N ARG A 18 -19.68 9.13 -12.48
CA ARG A 18 -18.45 8.68 -13.13
C ARG A 18 -18.77 7.55 -14.09
N ALA A 19 -17.87 7.26 -15.02
CA ALA A 19 -18.01 6.17 -15.95
C ALA A 19 -16.65 5.57 -16.29
N ASP A 20 -16.68 4.28 -16.59
CA ASP A 20 -15.56 3.61 -17.24
C ASP A 20 -15.81 3.56 -18.74
N LEU A 21 -14.74 3.58 -19.53
CA LEU A 21 -14.78 3.34 -20.96
C LEU A 21 -14.20 1.97 -21.25
N ARG A 22 -14.95 1.10 -21.93
CA ARG A 22 -14.49 -0.22 -22.37
C ARG A 22 -14.45 -0.29 -23.88
N TYR A 23 -13.37 -0.80 -24.45
CA TYR A 23 -13.31 -0.99 -25.91
C TYR A 23 -14.14 -2.20 -26.32
N VAL A 24 -15.06 -1.99 -27.27
CA VAL A 24 -15.90 -3.09 -27.78
C VAL A 24 -15.34 -3.62 -29.10
N GLY A 25 -14.87 -2.74 -29.98
CA GLY A 25 -14.32 -3.13 -31.27
C GLY A 25 -14.30 -2.01 -32.30
N GLY A 26 -13.70 -2.27 -33.46
CA GLY A 26 -13.68 -1.32 -34.58
C GLY A 26 -12.68 -1.71 -35.68
N PRO A 27 -12.89 -1.25 -36.92
CA PRO A 27 -12.00 -1.57 -38.04
C PRO A 27 -10.66 -0.80 -37.98
N LYS A 28 -10.58 0.31 -37.24
CA LYS A 28 -9.42 1.21 -37.17
C LYS A 28 -8.67 1.11 -35.84
N LYS A 29 -8.22 -0.10 -35.48
CA LYS A 29 -7.52 -0.37 -34.20
C LYS A 29 -6.27 0.48 -33.99
N ILE A 30 -5.51 0.78 -35.05
CA ILE A 30 -4.29 1.60 -34.95
C ILE A 30 -4.61 3.02 -34.45
N GLN A 31 -5.71 3.61 -34.92
CA GLN A 31 -6.18 4.93 -34.50
C GLN A 31 -6.68 4.90 -33.05
N ALA A 32 -7.38 3.83 -32.66
CA ALA A 32 -7.81 3.62 -31.28
C ALA A 32 -6.61 3.53 -30.31
N ILE A 33 -5.57 2.78 -30.67
CA ILE A 33 -4.31 2.69 -29.90
C ILE A 33 -3.63 4.06 -29.80
N LYS A 34 -3.56 4.82 -30.90
CA LYS A 34 -2.97 6.16 -30.90
C LYS A 34 -3.73 7.11 -29.96
N LEU A 35 -5.06 7.13 -30.04
CA LEU A 35 -5.89 7.96 -29.16
C LEU A 35 -5.72 7.56 -27.69
N LEU A 36 -5.74 6.26 -27.38
CA LEU A 36 -5.57 5.79 -26.01
C LEU A 36 -4.22 6.23 -25.42
N ARG A 37 -3.13 6.12 -26.20
CA ARG A 37 -1.80 6.62 -25.79
C ARG A 37 -1.77 8.13 -25.61
N GLU A 38 -2.50 8.88 -26.43
CA GLU A 38 -2.60 10.32 -26.29
C GLU A 38 -3.26 10.70 -24.96
N LEU A 39 -4.35 10.03 -24.59
CA LEU A 39 -5.13 10.28 -23.39
C LEU A 39 -4.40 9.83 -22.11
N THR A 40 -3.82 8.63 -22.13
CA THR A 40 -3.27 7.97 -20.92
C THR A 40 -1.75 8.08 -20.80
N LYS A 41 -1.06 8.47 -21.87
CA LYS A 41 0.41 8.47 -21.98
C LYS A 41 1.07 7.09 -21.80
N ILE A 42 0.32 5.99 -21.88
CA ILE A 42 0.89 4.64 -21.76
C ILE A 42 1.71 4.21 -23.00
N GLY A 43 2.48 3.14 -22.82
CA GLY A 43 3.31 2.54 -23.86
C GLY A 43 2.50 1.99 -25.04
N LEU A 44 3.17 1.80 -26.19
CA LEU A 44 2.53 1.20 -27.37
C LEU A 44 2.08 -0.24 -27.12
N ALA A 45 2.88 -1.00 -26.39
CA ALA A 45 2.56 -2.39 -26.03
C ALA A 45 1.28 -2.45 -25.18
N ASP A 46 1.23 -1.72 -24.06
CA ASP A 46 0.08 -1.70 -23.14
C ASP A 46 -1.20 -1.21 -23.82
N ALA A 47 -1.11 -0.13 -24.60
CA ALA A 47 -2.27 0.39 -25.33
C ALA A 47 -2.80 -0.60 -26.37
N LYS A 48 -1.91 -1.35 -27.04
CA LYS A 48 -2.30 -2.40 -27.98
C LYS A 48 -3.00 -3.54 -27.26
N THR A 49 -2.44 -4.02 -26.15
CA THR A 49 -3.03 -5.07 -25.32
C THR A 49 -4.45 -4.69 -24.88
N LEU A 50 -4.65 -3.50 -24.29
CA LEU A 50 -5.97 -3.06 -23.83
C LEU A 50 -7.03 -3.03 -24.96
N ILE A 51 -6.65 -2.58 -26.16
CA ILE A 51 -7.54 -2.52 -27.33
C ILE A 51 -7.82 -3.91 -27.92
N GLU A 52 -6.83 -4.79 -27.94
CA GLU A 52 -6.99 -6.14 -28.49
C GLU A 52 -7.82 -7.05 -27.58
N GLU A 53 -7.70 -6.89 -26.27
CA GLU A 53 -8.42 -7.67 -25.26
C GLU A 53 -9.83 -7.12 -24.97
N GLY A 54 -10.17 -5.93 -25.47
CA GLY A 54 -11.45 -5.29 -25.16
C GLY A 54 -11.57 -4.87 -23.69
N ALA A 55 -10.44 -4.48 -23.09
CA ALA A 55 -10.36 -4.10 -21.68
C ALA A 55 -10.96 -2.71 -21.41
N HIS A 56 -11.03 -2.35 -20.13
CA HIS A 56 -11.34 -0.99 -19.70
C HIS A 56 -10.17 -0.07 -20.08
N LEU A 57 -10.45 0.93 -20.91
CA LEU A 57 -9.49 1.89 -21.45
C LEU A 57 -9.16 2.99 -20.46
N LEU A 58 -10.20 3.54 -19.86
CA LEU A 58 -10.16 4.62 -18.89
C LEU A 58 -11.18 4.28 -17.82
N ARG A 59 -10.81 4.52 -16.56
CA ARG A 59 -11.68 4.27 -15.43
C ARG A 59 -11.97 5.58 -14.72
N ASP A 60 -13.13 5.63 -14.09
CA ASP A 60 -13.48 6.68 -13.16
C ASP A 60 -13.43 8.09 -13.79
N LEU A 61 -13.92 8.24 -15.01
CA LEU A 61 -14.01 9.54 -15.67
C LEU A 61 -15.33 10.23 -15.31
N PRO A 62 -15.38 11.57 -15.20
CA PRO A 62 -16.65 12.29 -15.28
C PRO A 62 -17.45 11.83 -16.51
N LEU A 63 -18.74 11.54 -16.38
CA LEU A 63 -19.54 10.95 -17.48
C LEU A 63 -19.52 11.81 -18.75
N ALA A 64 -19.42 13.12 -18.62
CA ALA A 64 -19.29 14.03 -19.74
C ALA A 64 -17.97 13.86 -20.50
N GLU A 65 -16.85 13.80 -19.78
CA GLU A 65 -15.54 13.51 -20.36
C GLU A 65 -15.52 12.12 -21.02
N ALA A 66 -16.12 11.11 -20.38
CA ALA A 66 -16.27 9.78 -20.96
C ALA A 66 -17.04 9.81 -22.29
N ARG A 67 -18.09 10.63 -22.40
CA ARG A 67 -18.84 10.82 -23.65
C ARG A 67 -18.03 11.51 -24.72
N GLU A 68 -17.32 12.59 -24.39
CA GLU A 68 -16.44 13.28 -25.34
C GLU A 68 -15.37 12.32 -25.89
N ILE A 69 -14.74 11.54 -25.01
CA ILE A 69 -13.76 10.54 -25.43
C ILE A 69 -14.42 9.46 -26.29
N ALA A 70 -15.62 8.99 -25.94
CA ALA A 70 -16.35 8.02 -26.76
C ALA A 70 -16.67 8.56 -28.17
N GLU A 71 -17.02 9.84 -28.30
CA GLU A 71 -17.21 10.51 -29.60
C GLU A 71 -15.91 10.57 -30.40
N ARG A 72 -14.77 10.82 -29.74
CA ARG A 72 -13.45 10.77 -30.39
C ARG A 72 -13.14 9.38 -30.94
N PHE A 73 -13.48 8.30 -30.23
CA PHE A 73 -13.36 6.94 -30.76
C PHE A 73 -14.31 6.69 -31.94
N ALA A 74 -15.55 7.18 -31.85
CA ALA A 74 -16.54 7.04 -32.91
C ALA A 74 -16.13 7.74 -34.21
N ALA A 75 -15.38 8.84 -34.13
CA ALA A 75 -14.87 9.59 -35.30
C ALA A 75 -14.01 8.73 -36.26
N PHE A 76 -13.47 7.61 -35.80
CA PHE A 76 -12.77 6.63 -36.64
C PHE A 76 -13.40 5.23 -36.56
N GLU A 77 -14.73 5.17 -36.44
CA GLU A 77 -15.53 3.93 -36.50
C GLU A 77 -15.20 2.91 -35.40
N SER A 78 -14.55 3.35 -34.31
CA SER A 78 -14.35 2.52 -33.12
C SER A 78 -15.50 2.67 -32.16
N VAL A 79 -15.91 1.56 -31.56
CA VAL A 79 -16.98 1.46 -30.59
C VAL A 79 -16.37 1.28 -29.21
N VAL A 80 -16.68 2.21 -28.32
CA VAL A 80 -16.45 2.06 -26.89
C VAL A 80 -17.78 2.05 -26.17
N GLU A 81 -17.88 1.26 -25.12
CA GLU A 81 -19.00 1.22 -24.20
C GLU A 81 -18.71 2.15 -23.02
N ILE A 82 -19.65 3.05 -22.75
CA ILE A 82 -19.64 3.84 -21.52
C ILE A 82 -20.36 3.02 -20.46
N ILE A 83 -19.66 2.66 -19.40
CA ILE A 83 -20.18 1.90 -18.27
C ILE A 83 -20.38 2.89 -17.12
N PRO A 84 -21.60 3.38 -16.85
CA PRO A 84 -21.83 4.32 -15.76
C PRO A 84 -21.49 3.67 -14.42
N ARG A 85 -20.70 4.35 -13.62
CA ARG A 85 -20.50 4.02 -12.22
C ARG A 85 -21.61 4.66 -11.40
N SER A 86 -22.11 3.89 -10.45
CA SER A 86 -23.11 4.40 -9.52
C SER A 86 -22.44 5.34 -8.51
N ALA A 87 -22.93 6.57 -8.38
CA ALA A 87 -22.64 7.37 -7.19
C ALA A 87 -23.46 6.80 -6.02
N THR A 88 -22.82 6.61 -4.87
CA THR A 88 -23.45 6.04 -3.68
C THR A 88 -23.34 7.01 -2.51
N LEU A 89 -24.42 7.17 -1.78
CA LEU A 89 -24.45 7.91 -0.52
C LEU A 89 -25.17 7.05 0.53
N ILE A 90 -24.54 6.89 1.69
CA ILE A 90 -25.07 6.12 2.81
C ILE A 90 -25.46 7.10 3.90
N ALA A 91 -26.67 6.94 4.43
CA ALA A 91 -27.18 7.65 5.58
C ALA A 91 -27.27 6.71 6.78
N PHE A 92 -26.82 7.18 7.93
CA PHE A 92 -26.78 6.42 9.18
C PHE A 92 -26.97 7.34 10.38
N ASP A 93 -27.42 6.78 11.50
CA ASP A 93 -27.51 7.50 12.77
C ASP A 93 -26.16 7.37 13.52
N PRO A 94 -25.42 8.48 13.70
CA PRO A 94 -24.11 8.43 14.38
C PRO A 94 -24.22 8.04 15.87
N ARG A 95 -25.42 8.07 16.45
CA ARG A 95 -25.69 7.73 17.86
C ARG A 95 -26.36 6.37 18.03
N HIS A 96 -26.53 5.61 16.95
CA HIS A 96 -27.21 4.33 17.02
C HIS A 96 -26.42 3.33 17.88
N PRO A 97 -27.02 2.68 18.90
CA PRO A 97 -26.30 1.79 19.82
C PRO A 97 -25.71 0.56 19.14
N ALA A 98 -26.30 0.11 18.03
CA ALA A 98 -25.75 -1.01 17.24
C ALA A 98 -24.58 -0.62 16.32
N ARG A 99 -24.23 0.67 16.22
CA ARG A 99 -23.06 1.18 15.48
C ARG A 99 -22.94 0.64 14.05
N THR A 100 -21.91 -0.15 13.73
CA THR A 100 -21.66 -0.74 12.41
C THR A 100 -22.75 -1.73 11.99
N ARG A 101 -23.51 -2.31 12.93
CA ARG A 101 -24.65 -3.21 12.66
C ARG A 101 -25.98 -2.49 12.49
N GLN A 102 -26.02 -1.16 12.58
CA GLN A 102 -27.27 -0.42 12.47
C GLN A 102 -27.91 -0.60 11.09
N PRO A 103 -29.24 -0.45 10.97
CA PRO A 103 -29.86 -0.30 9.66
C PRO A 103 -29.36 0.97 8.98
N LEU A 104 -29.10 0.89 7.68
CA LEU A 104 -28.58 1.96 6.85
C LEU A 104 -29.59 2.29 5.75
N GLU A 105 -29.63 3.56 5.34
CA GLU A 105 -30.26 3.94 4.08
C GLU A 105 -29.19 4.25 3.03
N ARG A 106 -29.39 3.80 1.80
CA ARG A 106 -28.45 4.00 0.70
C ARG A 106 -29.17 4.61 -0.49
N MET A 107 -28.64 5.72 -0.97
CA MET A 107 -29.01 6.32 -2.24
C MET A 107 -27.97 5.94 -3.28
N ARG A 108 -28.42 5.38 -4.38
CA ARG A 108 -27.59 5.00 -5.52
C ARG A 108 -28.08 5.72 -6.77
N ILE A 109 -27.19 6.45 -7.44
CA ILE A 109 -27.49 7.17 -8.67
C ILE A 109 -26.69 6.54 -9.81
N THR A 110 -27.39 5.96 -10.79
CA THR A 110 -26.78 5.30 -11.96
C THR A 110 -27.37 5.89 -13.24
N GLY A 111 -26.62 6.79 -13.88
CA GLY A 111 -27.15 7.56 -15.02
C GLY A 111 -28.42 8.35 -14.62
N PRO A 112 -29.58 8.14 -15.28
CA PRO A 112 -30.83 8.84 -14.97
C PRO A 112 -31.65 8.19 -13.84
N VAL A 113 -31.16 7.12 -13.22
CA VAL A 113 -31.91 6.36 -12.20
C VAL A 113 -31.39 6.69 -10.81
N LEU A 114 -32.31 7.03 -9.91
CA LEU A 114 -32.08 7.14 -8.47
C LEU A 114 -32.80 6.00 -7.77
N GLU A 115 -32.08 5.31 -6.91
CA GLU A 115 -32.58 4.20 -6.10
C GLU A 115 -32.32 4.54 -4.63
N ILE A 116 -33.32 4.33 -3.77
CA ILE A 116 -33.16 4.37 -2.32
C ILE A 116 -33.43 2.96 -1.80
N ALA A 117 -32.51 2.42 -1.01
CA ALA A 117 -32.65 1.10 -0.40
C ALA A 117 -32.34 1.18 1.10
N ARG A 118 -32.93 0.27 1.88
CA ARG A 118 -32.62 0.08 3.31
C ARG A 118 -31.99 -1.28 3.53
N GLY A 119 -30.89 -1.34 4.29
CA GLY A 119 -30.17 -2.58 4.51
C GLY A 119 -29.16 -2.49 5.64
N HIS A 120 -28.16 -3.37 5.61
CA HIS A 120 -27.04 -3.43 6.53
C HIS A 120 -25.73 -3.46 5.73
N ILE A 121 -24.60 -3.27 6.41
CA ILE A 121 -23.27 -3.27 5.76
C ILE A 121 -22.94 -4.61 5.08
N ASP A 122 -23.44 -5.71 5.63
CA ASP A 122 -23.26 -7.09 5.17
C ASP A 122 -24.37 -7.56 4.23
N SER A 123 -25.50 -6.86 4.18
CA SER A 123 -26.68 -7.30 3.45
C SER A 123 -27.50 -6.13 2.95
N TRP A 124 -27.49 -5.93 1.64
CA TRP A 124 -28.41 -5.04 0.94
C TRP A 124 -29.48 -5.86 0.22
N PRO A 125 -30.77 -5.48 0.31
CA PRO A 125 -31.78 -6.13 -0.51
C PRO A 125 -31.46 -5.90 -2.00
N ASP A 126 -31.88 -6.85 -2.83
CA ASP A 126 -31.90 -6.63 -4.28
C ASP A 126 -32.70 -5.36 -4.58
N ALA A 127 -32.21 -4.58 -5.56
CA ALA A 127 -32.84 -3.34 -5.94
C ALA A 127 -34.30 -3.61 -6.35
N ASP A 128 -35.26 -3.18 -5.53
CA ASP A 128 -36.67 -3.28 -5.88
C ASP A 128 -36.92 -2.34 -7.07
N PRO A 129 -37.33 -2.85 -8.25
CA PRO A 129 -37.60 -2.01 -9.41
C PRO A 129 -38.68 -0.95 -9.13
N THR A 130 -39.53 -1.15 -8.12
CA THR A 130 -40.56 -0.20 -7.72
C THR A 130 -40.01 0.97 -6.89
N GLU A 131 -38.84 0.81 -6.28
CA GLU A 131 -38.13 1.88 -5.53
C GLU A 131 -37.15 2.66 -6.43
N GLN A 132 -37.00 2.25 -7.70
CA GLN A 132 -36.20 2.95 -8.69
C GLN A 132 -37.00 4.08 -9.35
N ARG A 133 -36.46 5.30 -9.28
CA ARG A 133 -37.02 6.49 -9.93
C ARG A 133 -36.15 6.88 -11.10
N ARG A 134 -36.71 6.84 -12.31
CA ARG A 134 -36.05 7.32 -13.52
C ARG A 134 -36.43 8.78 -13.79
N PHE A 135 -35.43 9.59 -14.12
CA PHE A 135 -35.59 11.01 -14.43
C PHE A 135 -35.25 11.26 -15.90
N GLU A 136 -36.02 12.11 -16.56
CA GLU A 136 -35.79 12.46 -17.96
C GLU A 136 -34.67 13.49 -18.12
N ASP A 137 -34.52 14.38 -17.14
CA ASP A 137 -33.52 15.44 -17.15
C ASP A 137 -32.61 15.39 -15.91
N PRO A 138 -31.32 15.77 -16.06
CA PRO A 138 -30.35 15.84 -14.97
C PRO A 138 -30.72 16.75 -13.80
N ALA A 139 -31.44 17.85 -14.06
CA ALA A 139 -31.76 18.83 -13.02
C ALA A 139 -32.82 18.29 -12.06
N SER A 140 -33.82 17.58 -12.58
CA SER A 140 -34.83 16.90 -11.76
C SER A 140 -34.24 15.75 -10.94
N LEU A 141 -33.31 14.97 -11.52
CA LEU A 141 -32.57 13.94 -10.78
C LEU A 141 -31.80 14.57 -9.61
N ARG A 142 -31.07 15.66 -9.88
CA ARG A 142 -30.33 16.40 -8.86
C ARG A 142 -31.25 16.93 -7.75
N ALA A 143 -32.35 17.57 -8.13
CA ALA A 143 -33.31 18.11 -7.17
C ALA A 143 -33.89 17.00 -6.27
N ALA A 144 -34.15 15.82 -6.82
CA ALA A 144 -34.60 14.67 -6.05
C ALA A 144 -33.51 14.13 -5.09
N ALA A 145 -32.26 14.02 -5.56
CA ALA A 145 -31.13 13.60 -4.73
C ALA A 145 -30.85 14.59 -3.59
N ASP A 146 -30.84 15.90 -3.89
CA ASP A 146 -30.66 16.95 -2.89
C ASP A 146 -31.82 16.98 -1.89
N ALA A 147 -33.06 16.78 -2.34
CA ALA A 147 -34.22 16.66 -1.45
C ALA A 147 -34.11 15.46 -0.50
N GLN A 148 -33.69 14.30 -0.99
CA GLN A 148 -33.45 13.13 -0.15
C GLN A 148 -32.33 13.38 0.87
N ARG A 149 -31.24 14.02 0.43
CA ARG A 149 -30.12 14.37 1.32
C ARG A 149 -30.56 15.29 2.45
N HIS A 150 -31.32 16.34 2.15
CA HIS A 150 -31.86 17.24 3.17
C HIS A 150 -32.82 16.50 4.10
N ALA A 151 -33.68 15.62 3.58
CA ALA A 151 -34.58 14.82 4.42
C ALA A 151 -33.82 13.95 5.44
N TRP A 152 -32.69 13.35 5.04
CA TRP A 152 -31.82 12.60 5.96
C TRP A 152 -31.14 13.51 6.99
N GLN A 153 -30.63 14.66 6.58
CA GLN A 153 -29.99 15.62 7.48
C GLN A 153 -30.99 16.21 8.50
N ASP A 154 -32.22 16.53 8.05
CA ASP A 154 -33.32 17.00 8.90
C ASP A 154 -33.75 15.91 9.90
N ALA A 155 -33.60 14.63 9.53
CA ALA A 155 -33.78 13.49 10.43
C ALA A 155 -32.59 13.24 11.38
N GLY A 156 -31.52 14.05 11.29
CA GLY A 156 -30.32 13.93 12.12
C GLY A 156 -29.37 12.81 11.69
N LEU A 157 -29.52 12.27 10.48
CA LEU A 157 -28.61 11.26 9.94
C LEU A 157 -27.34 11.91 9.40
N GLU A 158 -26.22 11.23 9.60
CA GLU A 158 -24.96 11.55 8.93
C GLU A 158 -24.83 10.84 7.59
N LEU A 159 -24.02 11.42 6.71
CA LEU A 159 -23.86 10.97 5.33
C LEU A 159 -22.40 10.66 5.02
N CYS A 160 -22.15 9.56 4.30
CA CYS A 160 -20.85 9.23 3.73
C CYS A 160 -20.97 8.60 2.34
N ALA A 161 -19.94 8.79 1.50
CA ALA A 161 -19.96 8.30 0.11
C ALA A 161 -19.56 6.82 -0.01
N ASP A 162 -18.90 6.27 1.01
CA ASP A 162 -18.38 4.92 0.99
C ASP A 162 -18.61 4.20 2.33
N LEU A 163 -18.77 2.87 2.27
CA LEU A 163 -19.04 2.04 3.45
C LEU A 163 -17.84 1.97 4.41
N LEU A 164 -16.62 2.22 3.92
CA LEU A 164 -15.44 2.18 4.74
C LEU A 164 -15.35 3.40 5.67
N ALA A 165 -15.70 4.58 5.15
CA ALA A 165 -15.90 5.79 5.94
C ALA A 165 -17.01 5.61 6.98
N PHE A 166 -18.08 4.88 6.65
CA PHE A 166 -19.11 4.50 7.63
C PHE A 166 -18.51 3.66 8.76
N VAL A 167 -17.74 2.61 8.46
CA VAL A 167 -17.05 1.80 9.50
C VAL A 167 -16.13 2.67 10.36
N ASN A 168 -15.35 3.55 9.74
CA ASN A 168 -14.43 4.44 10.44
C ASN A 168 -15.12 5.43 11.38
N ARG A 169 -16.32 5.91 11.01
CA ARG A 169 -17.10 6.85 11.83
C ARG A 169 -17.88 6.18 12.95
N THR A 170 -18.32 4.95 12.75
CA THR A 170 -19.21 4.26 13.70
C THR A 170 -18.48 3.31 14.65
N SER A 171 -17.29 2.85 14.29
CA SER A 171 -16.46 2.05 15.19
C SER A 171 -15.88 2.91 16.32
N PRO A 172 -16.04 2.54 17.60
CA PRO A 172 -15.49 3.30 18.73
C PRO A 172 -13.97 3.40 18.64
N ARG A 173 -13.43 4.57 18.93
CA ARG A 173 -11.98 4.81 19.00
C ARG A 173 -11.64 5.58 20.27
N ASN A 174 -10.50 5.24 20.86
CA ASN A 174 -9.92 5.98 21.97
C ASN A 174 -8.53 6.47 21.53
N PRO A 175 -8.43 7.68 20.94
CA PRO A 175 -7.17 8.17 20.38
C PRO A 175 -6.02 8.22 21.39
N GLU A 176 -6.32 8.46 22.66
CA GLU A 176 -5.32 8.49 23.74
C GLU A 176 -4.73 7.10 23.98
N LEU A 177 -5.56 6.07 24.14
CA LEU A 177 -5.09 4.69 24.29
C LEU A 177 -4.42 4.16 23.01
N GLU A 178 -4.92 4.51 21.83
CA GLU A 178 -4.28 4.18 20.56
C GLU A 178 -2.88 4.83 20.45
N GLN A 179 -2.74 6.08 20.88
CA GLN A 179 -1.44 6.75 20.94
C GLN A 179 -0.50 6.05 21.93
N GLN A 180 -0.96 5.77 23.16
CA GLN A 180 -0.16 5.03 24.15
C GLN A 180 0.27 3.66 23.61
N PHE A 181 -0.60 2.97 22.90
CA PHE A 181 -0.31 1.68 22.27
C PHE A 181 0.79 1.82 21.20
N ARG A 182 0.69 2.84 20.33
CA ARG A 182 1.70 3.14 19.31
C ARG A 182 3.03 3.58 19.92
N GLU A 183 3.04 4.21 21.08
CA GLU A 183 4.24 4.73 21.73
C GLU A 183 4.98 3.67 22.56
N ALA A 184 4.27 2.68 23.10
CA ALA A 184 4.83 1.64 23.94
C ALA A 184 5.88 0.79 23.21
N ASP A 185 6.96 0.39 23.89
CA ASP A 185 7.91 -0.58 23.33
C ASP A 185 7.26 -1.97 23.23
N ASP A 186 6.58 -2.40 24.29
CA ASP A 186 5.68 -3.56 24.36
C ASP A 186 4.23 -3.06 24.55
N PRO A 187 3.34 -3.21 23.55
CA PRO A 187 1.98 -2.69 23.62
C PRO A 187 1.01 -3.61 24.37
N THR A 188 1.45 -4.76 24.90
CA THR A 188 0.55 -5.79 25.45
C THR A 188 -0.35 -5.25 26.56
N GLN A 189 0.20 -4.53 27.54
CA GLN A 189 -0.58 -4.02 28.68
C GLN A 189 -1.58 -2.93 28.26
N VAL A 190 -1.15 -1.97 27.43
CA VAL A 190 -2.05 -0.93 26.91
C VAL A 190 -3.12 -1.53 26.01
N GLY A 191 -2.78 -2.58 25.24
CA GLY A 191 -3.71 -3.34 24.41
C GLY A 191 -4.83 -4.00 25.19
N LEU A 192 -4.58 -4.46 26.42
CA LEU A 192 -5.62 -5.01 27.30
C LEU A 192 -6.56 -3.92 27.80
N VAL A 193 -6.02 -2.77 28.23
CA VAL A 193 -6.84 -1.63 28.67
C VAL A 193 -7.72 -1.13 27.51
N LEU A 194 -7.18 -1.08 26.29
CA LEU A 194 -7.94 -0.73 25.09
C LEU A 194 -9.01 -1.78 24.77
N ALA A 195 -8.71 -3.07 24.93
CA ALA A 195 -9.68 -4.15 24.72
C ALA A 195 -10.85 -4.06 25.70
N ASP A 196 -10.59 -3.85 27.00
CA ASP A 196 -11.63 -3.67 28.03
C ASP A 196 -12.53 -2.46 27.71
N TRP A 197 -11.92 -1.35 27.28
CA TRP A 197 -12.66 -0.17 26.86
C TRP A 197 -13.54 -0.45 25.63
N LEU A 198 -13.00 -1.12 24.60
CA LEU A 198 -13.74 -1.49 23.39
C LEU A 198 -14.90 -2.44 23.69
N GLU A 199 -14.71 -3.40 24.60
CA GLU A 199 -15.78 -4.31 25.05
C GLU A 199 -16.91 -3.54 25.74
N ALA A 200 -16.58 -2.57 26.60
CA ALA A 200 -17.56 -1.70 27.23
C ALA A 200 -18.35 -0.84 26.22
N GLU A 201 -17.72 -0.48 25.09
CA GLU A 201 -18.37 0.23 23.98
C GLU A 201 -19.19 -0.69 23.05
N GLY A 202 -19.18 -2.01 23.29
CA GLY A 202 -19.89 -3.03 22.53
C GLY A 202 -19.19 -3.44 21.23
N ASP A 203 -17.89 -3.18 21.09
CA ASP A 203 -17.12 -3.47 19.88
C ASP A 203 -16.53 -4.89 19.89
N PRO A 204 -16.63 -5.65 18.78
CA PRO A 204 -16.10 -7.02 18.70
C PRO A 204 -14.58 -7.13 18.91
N ARG A 205 -13.82 -6.03 18.72
CA ARG A 205 -12.37 -6.00 19.00
C ARG A 205 -12.05 -6.17 20.48
N GLY A 206 -12.96 -5.79 21.38
CA GLY A 206 -12.77 -5.95 22.83
C GLY A 206 -12.64 -7.42 23.24
N PRO A 207 -13.68 -8.25 23.05
CA PRO A 207 -13.61 -9.69 23.30
C PRO A 207 -12.50 -10.39 22.50
N LEU A 208 -12.21 -9.93 21.28
CA LEU A 208 -11.10 -10.44 20.49
C LEU A 208 -9.75 -10.28 21.20
N GLY A 209 -9.53 -9.12 21.83
CA GLY A 209 -8.32 -8.86 22.59
C GLY A 209 -8.17 -9.76 23.81
N ALA A 210 -9.26 -10.04 24.52
CA ALA A 210 -9.26 -10.98 25.63
C ALA A 210 -8.92 -12.41 25.18
N LEU A 211 -9.46 -12.86 24.04
CA LEU A 211 -9.20 -14.19 23.48
C LEU A 211 -7.74 -14.35 23.04
N HIS A 212 -7.16 -13.36 22.37
CA HIS A 212 -5.75 -13.40 21.99
C HIS A 212 -4.82 -13.41 23.21
N HIS A 213 -5.13 -12.62 24.24
CA HIS A 213 -4.36 -12.64 25.49
C HIS A 213 -4.42 -14.00 26.21
N ALA A 214 -5.58 -14.65 26.19
CA ALA A 214 -5.76 -15.97 26.76
C ALA A 214 -5.14 -17.11 25.90
N GLY A 215 -4.64 -16.83 24.70
CA GLY A 215 -4.16 -17.84 23.75
C GLY A 215 -5.28 -18.70 23.14
N ALA A 216 -6.54 -18.24 23.20
CA ALA A 216 -7.71 -18.94 22.69
C ALA A 216 -7.89 -18.73 21.17
N ASN A 217 -6.89 -19.16 20.39
CA ASN A 217 -6.79 -18.83 18.96
C ASN A 217 -7.99 -19.30 18.10
N GLU A 218 -8.57 -20.46 18.41
CA GLU A 218 -9.73 -20.97 17.64
C GLU A 218 -11.03 -20.20 17.93
N ASP A 219 -11.21 -19.77 19.19
CA ASP A 219 -12.32 -18.88 19.56
C ASP A 219 -12.14 -17.50 18.94
N ALA A 220 -10.91 -16.97 18.93
CA ALA A 220 -10.57 -15.71 18.27
C ALA A 220 -10.87 -15.76 16.77
N LYS A 221 -10.45 -16.83 16.06
CA LYS A 221 -10.79 -17.05 14.65
C LYS A 221 -12.30 -17.13 14.42
N SER A 222 -13.03 -17.84 15.29
CA SER A 222 -14.48 -17.95 15.20
C SER A 222 -15.19 -16.60 15.41
N LEU A 223 -14.67 -15.77 16.33
CA LEU A 223 -15.17 -14.41 16.56
C LEU A 223 -14.88 -13.51 15.36
N LEU A 224 -13.67 -13.57 14.79
CA LEU A 224 -13.29 -12.84 13.57
C LEU A 224 -14.22 -13.18 12.40
N ALA A 225 -14.46 -14.46 12.15
CA ALA A 225 -15.37 -14.90 11.07
C ALA A 225 -16.80 -14.41 11.30
N ARG A 226 -17.29 -14.45 12.54
CA ARG A 226 -18.64 -13.96 12.88
C ARG A 226 -18.80 -12.46 12.70
N HIS A 227 -17.74 -11.69 12.92
CA HIS A 227 -17.77 -10.22 12.92
C HIS A 227 -16.97 -9.59 11.78
N ALA A 228 -16.69 -10.34 10.71
CA ALA A 228 -15.82 -9.90 9.63
C ALA A 228 -16.30 -8.57 9.00
N HIS A 229 -17.60 -8.43 8.75
CA HIS A 229 -18.17 -7.19 8.18
C HIS A 229 -18.12 -5.99 9.13
N GLU A 230 -18.11 -6.19 10.44
CA GLU A 230 -17.98 -5.08 11.39
C GLU A 230 -16.53 -4.62 11.52
N LEU A 231 -15.60 -5.57 11.44
CA LEU A 231 -14.17 -5.33 11.59
C LEU A 231 -13.54 -4.78 10.30
N PHE A 232 -13.97 -5.29 9.15
CA PHE A 232 -13.36 -5.02 7.85
C PHE A 232 -14.31 -4.34 6.86
N GLY A 233 -15.59 -4.17 7.23
CA GLY A 233 -16.56 -3.46 6.40
C GLY A 233 -16.74 -4.08 5.02
N PRO A 234 -16.69 -3.28 3.94
CA PRO A 234 -16.81 -3.77 2.57
C PRO A 234 -15.62 -4.62 2.11
N LEU A 235 -14.52 -4.68 2.88
CA LEU A 235 -13.34 -5.48 2.52
C LEU A 235 -13.46 -6.93 2.97
N ALA A 236 -14.39 -7.27 3.87
CA ALA A 236 -14.54 -8.64 4.39
C ALA A 236 -14.68 -9.70 3.27
N PRO A 237 -15.55 -9.53 2.25
CA PRO A 237 -15.65 -10.52 1.17
C PRO A 237 -14.37 -10.63 0.35
N THR A 238 -13.64 -9.53 0.15
CA THR A 238 -12.35 -9.56 -0.55
C THR A 238 -11.32 -10.35 0.25
N LEU A 239 -11.26 -10.14 1.57
CA LEU A 239 -10.36 -10.89 2.44
C LEU A 239 -10.66 -12.40 2.45
N GLU A 240 -11.94 -12.78 2.40
CA GLU A 240 -12.37 -14.19 2.32
C GLU A 240 -12.08 -14.82 0.95
N ALA A 241 -12.11 -14.03 -0.12
CA ALA A 241 -11.92 -14.51 -1.49
C ALA A 241 -10.44 -14.64 -1.90
N ILE A 242 -9.50 -14.22 -1.06
CA ILE A 242 -8.07 -14.30 -1.35
C ILE A 242 -7.64 -15.76 -1.41
N ASP A 243 -6.96 -16.07 -2.50
CA ASP A 243 -6.42 -17.38 -2.79
C ASP A 243 -5.07 -17.55 -2.08
N PRO A 244 -4.99 -18.37 -1.01
CA PRO A 244 -3.80 -18.48 -0.19
C PRO A 244 -2.61 -19.13 -0.92
N GLU A 245 -2.81 -19.75 -2.09
CA GLU A 245 -1.71 -20.30 -2.90
C GLU A 245 -0.97 -19.24 -3.70
N LEU A 246 -1.60 -18.10 -3.96
CA LEU A 246 -1.11 -17.08 -4.90
C LEU A 246 -1.02 -15.69 -4.30
N ASP A 247 -1.78 -15.39 -3.26
CA ASP A 247 -1.80 -14.10 -2.59
C ASP A 247 -1.85 -14.33 -1.07
N ARG A 248 -1.21 -13.47 -0.28
CA ARG A 248 -1.09 -13.65 1.16
C ARG A 248 -1.46 -12.38 1.90
N ILE A 249 -2.49 -12.47 2.74
CA ILE A 249 -2.80 -11.45 3.75
C ILE A 249 -2.71 -12.08 5.13
N GLU A 250 -1.75 -11.61 5.92
CA GLU A 250 -1.61 -12.00 7.33
C GLU A 250 -1.88 -10.79 8.22
N LEU A 251 -2.75 -11.00 9.21
CA LEU A 251 -3.05 -10.03 10.26
C LEU A 251 -2.58 -10.61 11.59
N GLU A 252 -1.53 -10.04 12.16
CA GLU A 252 -1.09 -10.38 13.50
C GLU A 252 -1.73 -9.44 14.51
N TRP A 253 -2.41 -10.00 15.50
CA TRP A 253 -3.14 -9.25 16.51
C TRP A 253 -2.37 -9.20 17.82
N THR A 254 -2.29 -8.01 18.42
CA THR A 254 -1.87 -7.84 19.82
C THR A 254 -3.01 -7.19 20.58
N GLY A 255 -3.72 -8.00 21.37
CA GLY A 255 -4.97 -7.57 21.99
C GLY A 255 -6.02 -7.25 20.92
N SER A 256 -6.64 -6.08 21.01
CA SER A 256 -7.76 -5.66 20.16
C SER A 256 -7.34 -5.00 18.83
N GLN A 257 -6.03 -4.97 18.53
CA GLN A 257 -5.45 -4.23 17.40
C GLN A 257 -4.56 -5.13 16.55
N VAL A 258 -4.55 -4.88 15.25
CA VAL A 258 -3.57 -5.47 14.32
C VAL A 258 -2.24 -4.74 14.47
N THR A 259 -1.18 -5.46 14.80
CA THR A 259 0.18 -4.93 14.98
C THR A 259 1.09 -5.22 13.79
N ARG A 260 0.84 -6.30 13.05
CA ARG A 260 1.57 -6.61 11.80
C ARG A 260 0.58 -6.92 10.70
N LEU A 261 0.79 -6.27 9.55
CA LEU A 261 0.09 -6.55 8.31
C LEU A 261 1.12 -7.02 7.27
N VAL A 262 0.91 -8.22 6.75
CA VAL A 262 1.59 -8.74 5.55
C VAL A 262 0.60 -8.69 4.40
N LEU A 263 1.01 -8.10 3.28
CA LEU A 263 0.20 -7.94 2.08
C LEU A 263 1.03 -8.30 0.85
N GLU A 264 0.93 -9.55 0.41
CA GLU A 264 1.56 -10.03 -0.81
C GLU A 264 0.48 -10.28 -1.86
N LEU A 265 0.39 -9.38 -2.83
CA LEU A 265 -0.63 -9.42 -3.87
C LEU A 265 0.02 -9.45 -5.25
N HIS A 266 0.06 -10.64 -5.85
CA HIS A 266 0.65 -10.86 -7.16
C HIS A 266 -0.37 -10.70 -8.29
N ARG A 267 -1.67 -10.79 -7.99
CA ARG A 267 -2.77 -10.57 -8.95
C ARG A 267 -3.64 -9.38 -8.55
N GLU A 268 -4.32 -8.79 -9.53
CA GLU A 268 -5.44 -7.89 -9.22
C GLU A 268 -6.56 -8.70 -8.57
N GLN A 269 -7.02 -8.27 -7.40
CA GLN A 269 -8.10 -8.95 -6.70
C GLN A 269 -9.46 -8.67 -7.38
N PRO A 270 -10.38 -9.65 -7.41
CA PRO A 270 -11.69 -9.47 -8.02
C PRO A 270 -12.43 -8.25 -7.44
N GLY A 271 -12.75 -7.28 -8.30
CA GLY A 271 -13.57 -6.13 -7.94
C GLY A 271 -12.86 -5.03 -7.12
N VAL A 272 -11.60 -5.20 -6.71
CA VAL A 272 -10.87 -4.20 -5.92
C VAL A 272 -9.43 -4.09 -6.43
N GLU A 273 -9.01 -2.87 -6.78
CA GLU A 273 -7.61 -2.61 -7.09
C GLU A 273 -6.74 -2.80 -5.85
N ASN A 274 -5.59 -3.48 -5.96
CA ASN A 274 -4.71 -3.76 -4.81
C ASN A 274 -4.32 -2.49 -4.04
N THR A 275 -4.14 -1.36 -4.72
CA THR A 275 -3.87 -0.06 -4.09
C THR A 275 -5.06 0.43 -3.25
N ALA A 276 -6.29 0.21 -3.71
CA ALA A 276 -7.52 0.53 -2.99
C ALA A 276 -7.74 -0.42 -1.82
N LEU A 277 -7.44 -1.71 -1.97
CA LEU A 277 -7.47 -2.68 -0.87
C LEU A 277 -6.47 -2.28 0.23
N TYR A 278 -5.22 -1.98 -0.14
CA TYR A 278 -4.18 -1.54 0.79
C TYR A 278 -4.57 -0.27 1.56
N ARG A 279 -4.98 0.79 0.87
CA ARG A 279 -5.48 2.02 1.50
C ARG A 279 -6.69 1.74 2.37
N GLY A 280 -7.58 0.88 1.90
CA GLY A 280 -8.79 0.54 2.59
C GLY A 280 -8.50 -0.13 3.94
N LEU A 281 -7.65 -1.15 3.92
CA LEU A 281 -7.22 -1.87 5.12
C LEU A 281 -6.57 -0.93 6.13
N LEU A 282 -5.64 -0.07 5.69
CA LEU A 282 -4.95 0.86 6.58
C LEU A 282 -5.83 1.97 7.14
N SER A 283 -6.98 2.23 6.53
CA SER A 283 -7.95 3.17 7.07
C SER A 283 -8.81 2.57 8.19
N LEU A 284 -8.86 1.23 8.31
CA LEU A 284 -9.73 0.56 9.26
C LEU A 284 -9.32 0.82 10.72
N PRO A 285 -10.27 0.91 11.66
CA PRO A 285 -9.99 1.19 13.06
C PRO A 285 -9.21 0.06 13.75
N ALA A 286 -9.30 -1.18 13.24
CA ALA A 286 -8.51 -2.31 13.72
C ALA A 286 -7.02 -2.25 13.33
N LEU A 287 -6.67 -1.42 12.33
CA LEU A 287 -5.30 -1.23 11.83
C LEU A 287 -4.70 0.13 12.22
N ALA A 288 -5.39 0.91 13.05
CA ALA A 288 -4.93 2.22 13.51
C ALA A 288 -3.60 2.17 14.30
N CYS A 289 -3.24 0.99 14.80
CA CYS A 289 -2.05 0.76 15.63
C CYS A 289 -1.03 -0.20 14.99
N VAL A 290 -1.03 -0.33 13.65
CA VAL A 290 -0.04 -1.16 12.95
C VAL A 290 1.39 -0.66 13.24
N ARG A 291 2.29 -1.62 13.55
CA ARG A 291 3.70 -1.39 13.89
C ARG A 291 4.66 -2.06 12.93
N ALA A 292 4.20 -3.07 12.19
CA ALA A 292 4.99 -3.75 11.18
C ALA A 292 4.20 -3.90 9.88
N LEU A 293 4.81 -3.49 8.78
CA LEU A 293 4.25 -3.64 7.44
C LEU A 293 5.21 -4.44 6.57
N GLU A 294 4.66 -5.41 5.86
CA GLU A 294 5.36 -6.18 4.82
C GLU A 294 4.52 -6.17 3.55
N LEU A 295 5.01 -5.53 2.50
CA LEU A 295 4.26 -5.31 1.26
C LEU A 295 5.02 -5.92 0.08
N ASP A 296 4.38 -6.83 -0.64
CA ASP A 296 4.88 -7.40 -1.90
C ASP A 296 3.81 -7.26 -3.01
N GLY A 297 4.29 -7.07 -4.22
CA GLY A 297 3.48 -7.15 -5.43
C GLY A 297 3.74 -6.02 -6.40
N ALA A 298 3.55 -6.31 -7.70
CA ALA A 298 3.79 -5.38 -8.80
C ALA A 298 3.03 -4.04 -8.67
N TRP A 299 1.93 -4.02 -7.91
CA TRP A 299 1.12 -2.85 -7.64
C TRP A 299 1.87 -1.72 -6.91
N LEU A 300 2.94 -2.03 -6.17
CA LEU A 300 3.79 -1.05 -5.48
C LEU A 300 4.53 -0.12 -6.44
N GLN A 301 4.70 -0.47 -7.71
CA GLN A 301 5.33 0.41 -8.71
C GLN A 301 4.49 1.66 -9.02
N ARG A 302 3.20 1.64 -8.69
CA ARG A 302 2.24 2.71 -9.01
C ARG A 302 1.95 3.61 -7.82
N LEU A 303 2.56 3.36 -6.67
CA LEU A 303 2.21 4.00 -5.41
C LEU A 303 3.44 4.22 -4.53
N ASP A 304 3.55 5.39 -3.91
CA ASP A 304 4.40 5.54 -2.73
C ASP A 304 3.70 4.86 -1.54
N PRO A 305 4.22 3.72 -1.03
CA PRO A 305 3.54 2.97 0.01
C PRO A 305 3.39 3.78 1.30
N CYS A 306 4.26 4.74 1.56
CA CYS A 306 4.21 5.58 2.76
C CYS A 306 3.16 6.69 2.61
N ALA A 307 3.02 7.28 1.43
CA ALA A 307 2.03 8.33 1.17
C ALA A 307 0.56 7.83 1.30
N ALA A 308 0.34 6.52 1.23
CA ALA A 308 -0.97 5.89 1.39
C ALA A 308 -1.29 5.48 2.84
N ILE A 309 -0.35 5.57 3.77
CA ILE A 309 -0.57 5.24 5.18
C ILE A 309 -1.06 6.50 5.92
N PRO A 310 -2.10 6.43 6.77
CA PRO A 310 -2.47 7.54 7.65
C PRO A 310 -1.29 8.02 8.51
N ALA A 311 -1.17 9.33 8.72
CA ALA A 311 -0.04 9.93 9.41
C ALA A 311 0.15 9.38 10.84
N GLU A 312 -0.96 9.13 11.54
CA GLU A 312 -0.94 8.54 12.87
C GLU A 312 -0.42 7.09 12.89
N THR A 313 -0.66 6.33 11.82
CA THR A 313 -0.15 4.96 11.65
C THR A 313 1.34 4.98 11.29
N LEU A 314 1.78 5.90 10.42
CA LEU A 314 3.20 6.11 10.11
C LEU A 314 4.03 6.41 11.37
N ALA A 315 3.51 7.29 12.24
CA ALA A 315 4.18 7.63 13.51
C ALA A 315 4.35 6.42 14.45
N GLY A 316 3.49 5.40 14.33
CA GLY A 316 3.56 4.15 15.09
C GLY A 316 4.44 3.06 14.46
N LEU A 317 4.86 3.21 13.21
CA LEU A 317 5.55 2.15 12.48
C LEU A 317 6.96 1.89 13.05
N ARG A 318 7.32 0.61 13.19
CA ARG A 318 8.60 0.12 13.71
C ARG A 318 9.35 -0.74 12.69
N SER A 319 8.63 -1.47 11.86
CA SER A 319 9.20 -2.30 10.81
C SER A 319 8.50 -2.05 9.48
N LEU A 320 9.28 -1.86 8.43
CA LEU A 320 8.81 -1.77 7.07
C LEU A 320 9.63 -2.73 6.21
N ALA A 321 8.95 -3.68 5.57
CA ALA A 321 9.52 -4.61 4.63
C ALA A 321 8.85 -4.42 3.27
N LEU A 322 9.66 -4.24 2.24
CA LEU A 322 9.22 -4.10 0.87
C LEU A 322 9.96 -5.15 0.03
N PRO A 323 9.63 -6.43 0.19
CA PRO A 323 10.15 -7.46 -0.69
C PRO A 323 9.53 -7.25 -2.07
N CYS A 324 10.31 -6.72 -3.00
CA CYS A 324 9.90 -6.53 -4.38
C CYS A 324 10.76 -7.36 -5.30
N GLY A 325 10.22 -7.68 -6.49
CA GLY A 325 10.98 -8.38 -7.51
C GLY A 325 12.18 -7.55 -8.00
N PRO A 326 13.25 -8.18 -8.52
CA PRO A 326 14.48 -7.51 -8.95
C PRO A 326 14.29 -6.46 -10.05
N TRP A 327 13.13 -6.47 -10.73
CA TRP A 327 12.81 -5.57 -11.84
C TRP A 327 11.80 -4.47 -11.46
N MET A 328 11.42 -4.36 -10.18
CA MET A 328 10.37 -3.45 -9.74
C MET A 328 10.93 -2.20 -9.06
N THR A 329 10.58 -1.02 -9.57
CA THR A 329 10.95 0.23 -8.91
C THR A 329 9.94 0.56 -7.82
N VAL A 330 10.39 0.68 -6.57
CA VAL A 330 9.60 1.25 -5.47
C VAL A 330 10.10 2.65 -5.17
N THR A 331 9.17 3.60 -5.18
CA THR A 331 9.47 5.00 -4.87
C THR A 331 8.99 5.32 -3.46
N ILE A 332 9.88 5.83 -2.63
CA ILE A 332 9.54 6.45 -1.35
C ILE A 332 10.11 7.85 -1.38
N ALA A 333 9.22 8.84 -1.53
CA ALA A 333 9.63 10.22 -1.73
C ALA A 333 10.18 10.84 -0.44
N ASP A 334 9.60 10.50 0.71
CA ASP A 334 9.96 11.06 2.00
C ASP A 334 9.85 10.02 3.13
N PHE A 335 10.97 9.76 3.80
CA PHE A 335 11.04 8.91 4.99
C PHE A 335 10.80 9.67 6.29
N SER A 336 10.71 11.00 6.26
CA SER A 336 10.58 11.84 7.47
C SER A 336 9.39 11.47 8.37
N PRO A 337 8.21 11.02 7.84
CA PRO A 337 7.10 10.57 8.70
C PRO A 337 7.39 9.30 9.53
N LEU A 338 8.47 8.57 9.22
CA LEU A 338 8.82 7.27 9.81
C LEU A 338 9.84 7.42 10.96
N GLU A 339 9.65 8.42 11.83
CA GLU A 339 10.62 8.78 12.88
C GLU A 339 10.94 7.66 13.88
N ARG A 340 10.03 6.70 14.03
CA ARG A 340 10.15 5.57 14.96
C ARG A 340 10.49 4.25 14.28
N LEU A 341 10.75 4.25 12.97
CA LEU A 341 11.11 3.05 12.24
C LEU A 341 12.46 2.52 12.74
N GLN A 342 12.47 1.26 13.17
CA GLN A 342 13.64 0.58 13.74
C GLN A 342 14.24 -0.42 12.75
N SER A 343 13.41 -0.99 11.88
CA SER A 343 13.82 -1.95 10.86
C SER A 343 13.27 -1.55 9.50
N LEU A 344 14.16 -1.47 8.51
CA LEU A 344 13.80 -1.28 7.12
C LEU A 344 14.44 -2.39 6.29
N ARG A 345 13.60 -3.17 5.60
CA ARG A 345 14.03 -4.16 4.61
C ARG A 345 13.47 -3.78 3.26
N MET A 346 14.34 -3.65 2.27
CA MET A 346 13.94 -3.38 0.90
C MET A 346 14.69 -4.33 -0.01
N THR A 347 13.95 -5.16 -0.75
CA THR A 347 14.57 -6.02 -1.75
C THR A 347 13.98 -5.71 -3.11
N GLY A 348 14.81 -5.67 -4.15
CA GLY A 348 14.37 -5.58 -5.53
C GLY A 348 14.34 -4.18 -6.14
N GLY A 349 14.64 -4.17 -7.45
CA GLY A 349 14.63 -3.07 -8.41
C GLY A 349 15.31 -1.77 -8.02
N TRP A 350 15.02 -0.71 -8.78
CA TRP A 350 15.71 0.57 -8.67
C TRP A 350 15.09 1.44 -7.60
N PRO A 351 15.74 1.61 -6.44
CA PRO A 351 15.23 2.51 -5.45
C PRO A 351 15.22 3.97 -5.94
N ALA A 352 14.04 4.57 -5.98
CA ALA A 352 13.91 6.02 -6.14
C ALA A 352 13.59 6.61 -4.76
N TRP A 353 14.63 6.86 -3.97
CA TRP A 353 14.49 7.29 -2.58
C TRP A 353 14.86 8.75 -2.37
N GLY A 354 14.14 9.38 -1.43
CA GLY A 354 14.62 10.58 -0.75
C GLY A 354 15.73 10.26 0.28
N PRO A 355 16.24 11.30 0.98
CA PRO A 355 17.21 11.13 2.06
C PRO A 355 16.69 10.19 3.17
N LEU A 356 17.55 9.29 3.68
CA LEU A 356 17.19 8.36 4.77
C LEU A 356 17.18 9.05 6.13
N ARG A 357 16.17 9.89 6.38
CA ARG A 357 15.97 10.60 7.65
C ARG A 357 15.26 9.73 8.69
N LEU A 358 15.95 8.72 9.20
CA LEU A 358 15.37 7.69 10.06
C LEU A 358 16.09 7.58 11.42
N PRO A 359 15.87 8.52 12.36
CA PRO A 359 16.65 8.65 13.60
C PRO A 359 16.52 7.47 14.57
N ALA A 360 15.50 6.63 14.42
CA ALA A 360 15.31 5.41 15.24
C ALA A 360 15.81 4.12 14.56
N LEU A 361 16.31 4.19 13.32
CA LEU A 361 16.66 3.02 12.54
C LEU A 361 17.84 2.28 13.17
N ARG A 362 17.65 0.99 13.44
CA ARG A 362 18.68 0.10 14.01
C ARG A 362 19.14 -0.96 13.02
N SER A 363 18.24 -1.40 12.15
CA SER A 363 18.52 -2.43 11.14
C SER A 363 18.09 -1.96 9.77
N LEU A 364 19.01 -2.03 8.81
CA LEU A 364 18.77 -1.73 7.40
C LEU A 364 19.24 -2.91 6.55
N GLU A 365 18.32 -3.49 5.79
CA GLU A 365 18.60 -4.55 4.82
C GLU A 365 18.20 -4.05 3.43
N LEU A 366 19.19 -3.94 2.54
CA LEU A 366 19.00 -3.50 1.17
C LEU A 366 19.49 -4.58 0.21
N HIS A 367 18.64 -4.98 -0.70
CA HIS A 367 19.01 -5.79 -1.86
C HIS A 367 18.70 -4.99 -3.12
N VAL A 368 19.75 -4.45 -3.74
CA VAL A 368 19.67 -3.55 -4.90
C VAL A 368 20.34 -4.19 -6.11
N PRO A 369 19.88 -3.95 -7.35
CA PRO A 369 20.53 -4.53 -8.53
C PRO A 369 21.96 -4.02 -8.72
N PHE A 370 22.24 -2.78 -8.31
CA PHE A 370 23.57 -2.16 -8.35
C PHE A 370 23.70 -1.03 -7.32
N LEU A 371 24.94 -0.69 -6.97
CA LEU A 371 25.26 0.52 -6.20
C LEU A 371 25.33 1.72 -7.16
N ASP A 372 24.72 2.85 -6.79
CA ASP A 372 24.80 4.10 -7.56
C ASP A 372 25.01 5.32 -6.64
N GLU A 373 25.28 6.48 -7.24
CA GLU A 373 25.48 7.74 -6.52
C GLU A 373 24.24 8.16 -5.71
N LYS A 374 23.03 7.79 -6.14
CA LYS A 374 21.79 8.16 -5.44
C LYS A 374 21.67 7.40 -4.13
N LEU A 375 22.01 6.11 -4.12
CA LEU A 375 22.06 5.31 -2.92
C LEU A 375 23.06 5.91 -1.92
N VAL A 376 24.28 6.21 -2.37
CA VAL A 376 25.31 6.86 -1.54
C VAL A 376 24.80 8.20 -0.97
N ALA A 377 24.18 9.03 -1.81
CA ALA A 377 23.60 10.30 -1.38
C ALA A 377 22.47 10.13 -0.35
N ALA A 378 21.72 9.03 -0.40
CA ALA A 378 20.67 8.74 0.58
C ALA A 378 21.24 8.48 1.98
N PHE A 379 22.46 7.93 2.09
CA PHE A 379 23.19 7.71 3.34
C PHE A 379 23.92 8.96 3.86
N ALA A 380 24.14 9.97 3.02
CA ALA A 380 24.79 11.22 3.43
C ALA A 380 23.93 12.07 4.38
N ALA A 381 22.65 11.72 4.57
CA ALA A 381 21.73 12.43 5.46
C ALA A 381 22.10 12.21 6.95
N PRO A 382 22.14 13.27 7.77
CA PRO A 382 22.41 13.15 9.20
C PRO A 382 21.18 12.62 9.94
N ALA A 383 21.00 11.30 10.01
CA ALA A 383 19.93 10.67 10.77
C ALA A 383 20.08 9.15 11.01
N LEU A 384 21.27 8.57 10.80
CA LEU A 384 21.49 7.11 10.93
C LEU A 384 22.44 6.77 12.09
N ASP A 385 22.57 7.66 13.07
CA ASP A 385 23.47 7.51 14.23
C ASP A 385 23.14 6.28 15.09
N ARG A 386 21.90 5.79 15.03
CA ARG A 386 21.44 4.58 15.73
C ARG A 386 21.50 3.30 14.89
N LEU A 387 21.94 3.37 13.63
CA LEU A 387 22.01 2.20 12.77
C LEU A 387 23.08 1.24 13.28
N GLU A 388 22.68 0.09 13.80
CA GLU A 388 23.56 -0.91 14.41
C GLU A 388 23.92 -2.03 13.41
N ARG A 389 22.99 -2.37 12.51
CA ARG A 389 23.14 -3.42 11.50
C ARG A 389 22.82 -2.89 10.10
N LEU A 390 23.74 -3.13 9.18
CA LEU A 390 23.58 -2.86 7.76
C LEU A 390 23.86 -4.14 6.97
N GLU A 391 22.90 -4.56 6.16
CA GLU A 391 23.03 -5.65 5.20
C GLU A 391 22.83 -5.09 3.79
N LEU A 392 23.87 -5.18 2.97
CA LEU A 392 23.87 -4.73 1.59
C LEU A 392 24.10 -5.93 0.68
N SER A 393 23.12 -6.19 -0.19
CA SER A 393 23.21 -7.18 -1.25
C SER A 393 23.10 -6.50 -2.60
N PHE A 394 24.00 -6.82 -3.53
CA PHE A 394 23.93 -6.29 -4.88
C PHE A 394 24.46 -7.26 -5.94
N SER A 395 23.98 -7.10 -7.18
CA SER A 395 24.50 -7.85 -8.34
C SER A 395 25.67 -7.08 -8.97
N SER A 396 26.62 -7.82 -9.53
CA SER A 396 27.78 -7.32 -10.27
C SER A 396 27.49 -7.00 -11.74
N ALA A 397 26.23 -6.72 -12.10
CA ALA A 397 25.74 -6.80 -13.48
C ALA A 397 26.77 -6.24 -14.50
N PRO A 398 27.19 -7.03 -15.50
CA PRO A 398 28.41 -6.83 -16.27
C PRO A 398 28.21 -5.74 -17.33
N MET A 399 28.11 -4.48 -16.91
CA MET A 399 27.83 -3.38 -17.83
C MET A 399 29.09 -2.71 -18.40
N SER A 400 30.29 -3.00 -17.86
CA SER A 400 31.55 -2.49 -18.42
C SER A 400 32.79 -3.22 -17.87
N ASP A 401 33.86 -3.25 -18.66
CA ASP A 401 35.22 -3.43 -18.11
C ASP A 401 35.50 -2.25 -17.16
N GLY A 402 35.74 -2.53 -15.87
CA GLY A 402 36.00 -1.49 -14.85
C GLY A 402 34.93 -1.33 -13.78
N TRP A 403 33.80 -2.06 -13.86
CA TRP A 403 32.71 -1.97 -12.86
C TRP A 403 33.19 -2.17 -11.41
N VAL A 404 34.23 -2.99 -11.20
CA VAL A 404 34.82 -3.24 -9.88
C VAL A 404 35.35 -1.94 -9.27
N ASP A 405 36.01 -1.09 -10.06
CA ASP A 405 36.60 0.16 -9.58
C ASP A 405 35.51 1.20 -9.27
N ASP A 406 34.45 1.27 -10.08
CA ASP A 406 33.31 2.17 -9.86
C ASP A 406 32.53 1.78 -8.58
N TYR A 407 32.20 0.49 -8.43
CA TYR A 407 31.51 -0.02 -7.24
C TYR A 407 32.37 0.10 -6.00
N ALA A 408 33.67 -0.15 -6.16
CA ALA A 408 34.62 0.07 -5.11
C ALA A 408 34.49 1.53 -4.65
N SER A 409 34.68 2.51 -5.53
CA SER A 409 34.58 3.93 -5.18
C SER A 409 33.29 4.28 -4.44
N LEU A 410 32.13 3.84 -4.94
CA LEU A 410 30.83 4.10 -4.32
C LEU A 410 30.68 3.43 -2.94
N LEU A 411 31.11 2.17 -2.82
CA LEU A 411 31.06 1.46 -1.54
C LEU A 411 31.97 2.10 -0.52
N ARG A 412 33.17 2.57 -0.91
CA ARG A 412 34.04 3.34 -0.01
C ARG A 412 33.38 4.64 0.44
N GLU A 413 32.78 5.39 -0.47
CA GLU A 413 32.06 6.61 -0.11
C GLU A 413 30.92 6.34 0.89
N LEU A 414 30.17 5.25 0.68
CA LEU A 414 29.14 4.80 1.63
C LEU A 414 29.73 4.42 2.99
N LEU A 415 30.83 3.66 3.01
CA LEU A 415 31.48 3.22 4.27
C LEU A 415 32.19 4.37 5.00
N ASP A 416 32.55 5.43 4.29
CA ASP A 416 33.14 6.66 4.86
C ASP A 416 32.07 7.66 5.36
N ALA A 417 30.78 7.37 5.16
CA ALA A 417 29.69 8.27 5.56
C ALA A 417 29.64 8.49 7.08
N GLU A 418 29.68 9.76 7.50
CA GLU A 418 29.61 10.17 8.91
C GLU A 418 28.32 9.72 9.61
N ALA A 419 27.25 9.47 8.83
CA ALA A 419 25.97 8.99 9.35
C ALA A 419 26.07 7.59 10.00
N LEU A 420 27.05 6.76 9.62
CA LEU A 420 27.18 5.36 10.05
C LEU A 420 27.96 5.19 11.37
N THR A 421 27.90 6.18 12.27
CA THR A 421 28.67 6.15 13.54
C THR A 421 28.20 5.09 14.53
N GLY A 422 26.95 4.63 14.44
CA GLY A 422 26.40 3.57 15.29
C GLY A 422 26.71 2.15 14.82
N LEU A 423 27.27 1.98 13.60
CA LEU A 423 27.30 0.68 12.94
C LEU A 423 28.24 -0.31 13.64
N ARG A 424 27.69 -1.48 13.99
CA ARG A 424 28.43 -2.58 14.65
C ARG A 424 28.52 -3.81 13.78
N ARG A 425 27.52 -4.05 12.93
CA ARG A 425 27.45 -5.21 12.05
C ARG A 425 27.27 -4.78 10.61
N LEU A 426 28.19 -5.22 9.75
CA LEU A 426 28.11 -5.09 8.31
C LEU A 426 28.01 -6.47 7.67
N VAL A 427 27.02 -6.67 6.81
CA VAL A 427 26.89 -7.84 5.96
C VAL A 427 26.95 -7.36 4.52
N LEU A 428 27.92 -7.86 3.74
CA LEU A 428 28.01 -7.59 2.30
C LEU A 428 27.77 -8.89 1.54
N ARG A 429 26.88 -8.82 0.55
CA ARG A 429 26.61 -9.92 -0.38
C ARG A 429 26.73 -9.40 -1.80
N VAL A 430 27.38 -10.19 -2.64
CA VAL A 430 27.44 -9.93 -4.07
C VAL A 430 26.98 -11.20 -4.78
N ASP A 431 25.88 -11.13 -5.52
CA ASP A 431 25.20 -12.33 -6.02
C ASP A 431 25.95 -13.02 -7.17
N ASP A 432 26.68 -12.23 -7.97
CA ASP A 432 27.42 -12.69 -9.14
C ASP A 432 28.77 -11.95 -9.30
N GLY A 433 29.54 -12.35 -10.31
CA GLY A 433 30.83 -11.73 -10.64
C GLY A 433 32.02 -12.38 -9.95
N ARG A 434 33.18 -11.70 -10.06
CA ARG A 434 34.44 -12.09 -9.42
C ARG A 434 35.05 -10.86 -8.76
N LEU A 435 35.16 -10.89 -7.44
CA LEU A 435 35.77 -9.81 -6.66
C LEU A 435 37.27 -10.06 -6.54
N ASP A 436 38.05 -9.08 -6.96
CA ASP A 436 39.52 -9.14 -6.94
C ASP A 436 40.10 -8.56 -5.63
N GLN A 437 41.43 -8.60 -5.54
CA GLN A 437 42.15 -8.07 -4.38
C GLN A 437 41.96 -6.56 -4.18
N ARG A 438 41.68 -5.78 -5.23
CA ARG A 438 41.49 -4.33 -5.12
C ARG A 438 40.19 -4.01 -4.40
N PHE A 439 39.12 -4.70 -4.77
CA PHE A 439 37.84 -4.60 -4.06
C PHE A 439 37.98 -5.00 -2.59
N ALA A 440 38.64 -6.14 -2.33
CA ALA A 440 38.90 -6.61 -0.97
C ALA A 440 39.68 -5.57 -0.13
N ALA A 441 40.77 -5.03 -0.68
CA ALA A 441 41.58 -4.03 0.01
C ALA A 441 40.78 -2.81 0.41
N MET A 442 39.97 -2.32 -0.51
CA MET A 442 39.18 -1.13 -0.25
C MET A 442 38.10 -1.34 0.82
N VAL A 443 37.42 -2.49 0.83
CA VAL A 443 36.46 -2.83 1.89
C VAL A 443 37.18 -2.93 3.23
N LEU A 444 38.25 -3.75 3.33
CA LEU A 444 38.92 -4.03 4.60
C LEU A 444 39.71 -2.84 5.16
N ASP A 445 40.16 -1.91 4.32
CA ASP A 445 40.87 -0.70 4.75
C ASP A 445 39.94 0.49 5.05
N ALA A 446 38.62 0.35 4.87
CA ALA A 446 37.69 1.42 5.23
C ALA A 446 37.73 1.71 6.75
N PRO A 447 37.78 2.99 7.18
CA PRO A 447 37.83 3.38 8.59
C PRO A 447 36.73 2.75 9.45
N LEU A 448 35.55 2.54 8.86
CA LEU A 448 34.41 1.93 9.53
C LEU A 448 34.70 0.51 10.02
N ILE A 449 35.48 -0.28 9.27
CA ILE A 449 35.80 -1.68 9.61
C ILE A 449 36.50 -1.79 10.96
N ARG A 450 37.31 -0.79 11.33
CA ARG A 450 38.02 -0.77 12.62
C ARG A 450 37.10 -0.59 13.82
N ARG A 451 35.85 -0.16 13.59
CA ARG A 451 34.83 0.09 14.61
C ARG A 451 33.77 -1.00 14.67
N LEU A 452 33.70 -1.85 13.65
CA LEU A 452 32.73 -2.94 13.61
C LEU A 452 33.03 -3.98 14.69
N GLU A 453 31.98 -4.62 15.17
CA GLU A 453 32.07 -5.85 15.96
C GLU A 453 32.07 -7.08 15.04
N HIS A 454 31.31 -7.00 13.94
CA HIS A 454 31.12 -8.12 13.00
C HIS A 454 31.11 -7.67 11.53
N LEU A 455 31.86 -8.37 10.70
CA LEU A 455 31.89 -8.24 9.25
C LEU A 455 31.57 -9.59 8.61
N ASP A 456 30.44 -9.70 7.93
CA ASP A 456 30.08 -10.89 7.14
C ASP A 456 30.27 -10.61 5.65
N ILE A 457 31.20 -11.33 5.06
CA ILE A 457 31.52 -11.29 3.62
C ILE A 457 31.59 -12.71 3.04
N ALA A 458 30.89 -13.67 3.69
CA ALA A 458 30.91 -15.07 3.28
C ALA A 458 30.14 -15.33 1.98
N ALA A 459 29.19 -14.46 1.62
CA ALA A 459 28.43 -14.57 0.39
C ALA A 459 29.12 -13.92 -0.82
N CYS A 460 30.26 -13.24 -0.64
CA CYS A 460 30.98 -12.55 -1.71
C CYS A 460 31.76 -13.54 -2.62
N PRO A 461 31.71 -13.39 -3.96
CA PRO A 461 32.34 -14.28 -4.92
C PRO A 461 33.80 -13.87 -5.18
N TRP A 462 34.64 -14.05 -4.16
CA TRP A 462 36.07 -13.76 -4.22
C TRP A 462 36.78 -14.64 -5.26
N ASP A 463 37.71 -14.07 -6.02
CA ASP A 463 38.71 -14.90 -6.70
C ASP A 463 39.69 -15.54 -5.69
N ALA A 464 40.46 -16.53 -6.14
CA ALA A 464 41.34 -17.28 -5.25
C ALA A 464 42.44 -16.41 -4.60
N ALA A 465 42.95 -15.40 -5.30
CA ALA A 465 43.98 -14.51 -4.79
C ALA A 465 43.40 -13.52 -3.78
N ALA A 466 42.25 -12.93 -4.09
CA ALA A 466 41.48 -12.07 -3.20
C ALA A 466 41.09 -12.80 -1.92
N LEU A 467 40.59 -14.04 -2.01
CA LEU A 467 40.20 -14.83 -0.85
C LEU A 467 41.40 -15.14 0.06
N ALA A 468 42.55 -15.51 -0.51
CA ALA A 468 43.77 -15.74 0.25
C ALA A 468 44.21 -14.46 0.98
N TRP A 469 44.17 -13.32 0.28
CA TRP A 469 44.51 -12.02 0.84
C TRP A 469 43.53 -11.60 1.95
N VAL A 470 42.22 -11.77 1.76
CA VAL A 470 41.20 -11.49 2.77
C VAL A 470 41.41 -12.35 4.02
N ARG A 471 41.75 -13.64 3.87
CA ARG A 471 42.03 -14.55 5.00
C ARG A 471 43.25 -14.09 5.81
N GLU A 472 44.31 -13.64 5.15
CA GLU A 472 45.49 -13.08 5.82
C GLU A 472 45.15 -11.79 6.55
N ARG A 473 44.51 -10.84 5.85
CA ARG A 473 44.22 -9.51 6.37
C ARG A 473 43.17 -9.52 7.48
N SER A 474 42.15 -10.38 7.39
CA SER A 474 41.09 -10.49 8.40
C SER A 474 41.59 -10.91 9.78
N ALA A 475 42.71 -11.64 9.86
CA ALA A 475 43.33 -12.01 11.12
C ALA A 475 43.89 -10.80 11.89
N GLU A 476 44.14 -9.68 11.20
CA GLU A 476 44.68 -8.45 11.77
C GLU A 476 43.58 -7.43 12.12
N LEU A 477 42.33 -7.68 11.72
CA LEU A 477 41.22 -6.77 11.97
C LEU A 477 40.73 -6.90 13.42
N PRO A 478 40.27 -5.80 14.04
CA PRO A 478 39.75 -5.82 15.40
C PRO A 478 38.36 -6.46 15.52
N CYS A 479 37.69 -6.76 14.39
CA CYS A 479 36.33 -7.27 14.33
C CYS A 479 36.28 -8.76 13.96
N GLN A 480 35.16 -9.43 14.26
CA GLN A 480 34.94 -10.80 13.82
C GLN A 480 34.59 -10.84 12.34
N VAL A 481 35.43 -11.50 11.53
CA VAL A 481 35.18 -11.65 10.09
C VAL A 481 34.64 -13.04 9.80
N GLN A 482 33.46 -13.10 9.18
CA GLN A 482 32.86 -14.32 8.67
C GLN A 482 33.16 -14.47 7.18
N LEU A 483 33.80 -15.60 6.82
CA LEU A 483 34.21 -15.96 5.47
C LEU A 483 33.58 -17.28 5.05
N LYS A 484 33.44 -17.49 3.74
CA LYS A 484 33.07 -18.80 3.19
C LYS A 484 34.15 -19.82 3.55
N GLY A 485 33.71 -20.97 4.08
CA GLY A 485 34.56 -22.11 4.39
C GLY A 485 35.36 -22.58 3.18
#